data_AF-A0A972F5G8-F1
#
_entry.id   AF-A0A972F5G8-F1
#
_cell.length_a   1.000
_cell.length_b   1.000
_cell.length_c   1.000
_cell.angle_alpha   90.00
_cell.angle_beta   90.00
_cell.angle_gamma   90.00
#
_symmetry.space_group_name_H-M   'P 1'
#
loop_
_entity.id
_entity.type
_entity.pdbx_description
1 polymer ?
#
loop_
_entity_poly.entity_id
_entity_poly.type
_entity_poly.pdbx_seq_one_letter_code
_entity_poly.pdbx_strand_id
1 'polypeptide(L)' 'MKSITEGMRHRKRIVMYAIKHNNNSQAARRYHTTRQYVSYWRKRYDGTLESLRKKSRRPRSHPNQHTESEIALIR' A
#
# COMPACT_ATOMS: atom_id res chain seq x y z
N MET A 1 2.99 6.47 16.36
CA MET A 1 4.35 6.25 15.79
C MET A 1 4.28 6.23 14.26
N LYS A 2 4.65 7.33 13.57
CA LYS A 2 4.80 7.36 12.11
C LYS A 2 6.22 6.90 11.74
N SER A 3 6.55 5.63 12.02
CA SER A 3 7.85 5.08 11.62
C SER A 3 7.82 4.68 10.15
N ILE A 4 8.86 5.07 9.42
CA ILE A 4 9.07 4.64 8.05
C ILE A 4 9.45 3.16 8.08
N THR A 5 8.60 2.31 7.50
CA THR A 5 8.87 0.88 7.40
C THR A 5 9.88 0.58 6.29
N GLU A 6 10.68 -0.47 6.46
CA GLU A 6 11.60 -0.94 5.42
C GLU A 6 10.87 -1.28 4.11
N GLY A 7 9.70 -1.89 4.20
CA GLY A 7 8.86 -2.18 3.03
C GLY A 7 8.46 -0.93 2.24
N MET A 8 8.29 0.22 2.88
CA MET A 8 8.06 1.49 2.19
C MET A 8 9.32 1.97 1.46
N ARG A 9 10.50 1.88 2.11
CA ARG A 9 11.79 2.21 1.47
C ARG A 9 12.05 1.33 0.26
N HIS A 10 11.78 0.03 0.37
CA HIS A 10 11.92 -0.92 -0.73
C HIS A 10 11.01 -0.57 -1.92
N ARG A 11 9.72 -0.27 -1.67
CA ARG A 11 8.81 0.19 -2.73
C ARG A 11 9.28 1.49 -3.38
N LYS A 12 9.79 2.44 -2.60
CA LYS A 12 10.34 3.70 -3.14
C LYS A 12 11.50 3.41 -4.09
N ARG A 13 12.43 2.51 -3.73
CA ARG A 13 13.54 2.12 -4.61
C ARG A 13 13.04 1.53 -5.93
N ILE A 14 12.05 0.62 -5.88
CA ILE A 14 11.44 0.02 -7.08
C ILE A 14 10.81 1.10 -7.97
N VAL A 15 9.97 1.96 -7.38
CA VAL A 15 9.24 2.99 -8.13
C VAL A 15 10.19 4.02 -8.72
N MET A 16 11.18 4.49 -7.95
CA MET A 16 12.19 5.43 -8.45
C MET A 16 12.99 4.84 -9.60
N TYR A 17 13.34 3.56 -9.53
CA TYR A 17 14.01 2.87 -10.63
C TYR A 17 13.10 2.77 -11.88
N ALA A 18 11.83 2.40 -11.68
CA ALA A 18 10.86 2.31 -12.77
C ALA A 18 10.59 3.67 -13.44
N ILE A 19 10.60 4.77 -12.67
CA ILE A 19 10.46 6.14 -13.19
C ILE A 19 11.73 6.55 -13.93
N LYS A 20 12.92 6.34 -13.32
CA LYS A 20 14.22 6.69 -13.90
C LYS A 20 14.43 6.06 -15.28
N HIS A 21 14.01 4.81 -15.46
CA HIS A 21 14.15 4.09 -16.74
C HIS A 21 12.85 4.02 -17.54
N ASN A 22 11.80 4.68 -17.07
CA ASN A 22 10.45 4.66 -17.64
C ASN A 22 9.94 3.24 -18.02
N ASN A 23 10.35 2.20 -17.28
CA ASN A 23 10.11 0.81 -17.67
C ASN A 23 9.79 -0.08 -16.46
N ASN A 24 8.53 -0.50 -16.37
CA ASN A 24 8.03 -1.35 -15.28
C ASN A 24 8.56 -2.79 -15.37
N SER A 25 8.77 -3.31 -16.58
CA SER A 25 9.28 -4.69 -16.79
C SER A 25 10.76 -4.79 -16.41
N GLN A 26 11.55 -3.76 -16.69
CA GLN A 26 12.94 -3.71 -16.28
C GLN A 26 13.08 -3.64 -14.76
N ALA A 27 12.26 -2.82 -14.09
CA ALA A 27 12.21 -2.74 -12.63
C ALA A 27 11.78 -4.08 -12.01
N ALA A 28 10.76 -4.72 -12.58
CA ALA A 28 10.29 -6.03 -12.15
C ALA A 28 11.42 -7.08 -12.18
N ARG A 29 12.17 -7.16 -13.28
CA ARG A 29 13.33 -8.06 -13.42
C ARG A 29 14.42 -7.76 -12.39
N ARG A 30 14.79 -6.49 -12.21
CA ARG A 30 15.86 -6.08 -11.28
C ARG A 30 15.54 -6.40 -9.82
N TYR A 31 14.29 -6.24 -9.43
CA TYR A 31 13.87 -6.39 -8.03
C TYR A 31 13.15 -7.71 -7.76
N HIS A 32 13.17 -8.66 -8.70
CA HIS A 32 12.49 -9.97 -8.58
C HIS A 32 11.02 -9.84 -8.17
N THR A 33 10.31 -8.92 -8.82
CA THR A 33 8.87 -8.69 -8.61
C THR A 33 8.11 -8.79 -9.93
N THR A 34 6.78 -8.74 -9.87
CA THR A 34 5.94 -8.75 -11.08
C THR A 34 5.79 -7.34 -11.66
N ARG A 35 5.66 -7.23 -13.00
CA ARG A 35 5.37 -5.96 -13.69
C ARG A 35 4.12 -5.28 -13.11
N GLN A 36 3.09 -6.06 -12.77
CA GLN A 36 1.85 -5.58 -12.18
C GLN A 36 2.08 -4.94 -10.81
N TYR A 37 2.91 -5.56 -9.96
CA TYR A 37 3.27 -4.99 -8.67
C TYR A 37 3.97 -3.63 -8.82
N VAL A 38 4.93 -3.52 -9.73
CA VAL A 38 5.61 -2.25 -10.01
C VAL A 38 4.62 -1.19 -10.52
N SER A 39 3.78 -1.54 -11.49
CA SER A 39 2.77 -0.64 -12.07
C SER A 39 1.81 -0.10 -11.00
N TYR A 40 1.34 -0.99 -10.12
CA TYR A 40 0.44 -0.65 -9.02
C TYR A 40 1.04 0.36 -8.05
N TRP A 41 2.30 0.19 -7.65
CA TRP A 41 2.97 1.15 -6.76
C TRP A 41 3.36 2.44 -7.46
N ARG A 42 3.78 2.37 -8.73
CA ARG A 42 4.10 3.55 -9.54
C ARG A 42 2.88 4.45 -9.71
N LYS A 43 1.69 3.88 -9.99
CA LYS A 43 0.43 4.63 -10.12
C LYS A 43 0.02 5.36 -8.82
N ARG A 44 0.44 4.86 -7.66
CA ARG A 44 0.13 5.45 -6.34
C ARG A 44 1.18 6.43 -5.85
N TYR A 45 2.30 6.57 -6.54
CA TYR A 45 3.39 7.41 -6.08
C TYR A 45 3.14 8.87 -6.42
N ASP A 46 2.94 9.70 -5.40
CA ASP A 46 2.72 11.15 -5.51
C ASP A 46 4.00 11.95 -5.22
N GLY A 47 5.15 11.27 -5.10
CA GLY A 47 6.42 11.85 -4.69
C GLY A 47 6.73 11.69 -3.19
N THR A 48 5.73 11.35 -2.37
CA THR A 48 5.91 11.12 -0.94
C THR A 48 6.11 9.65 -0.61
N LEU A 49 6.77 9.37 0.52
CA LEU A 49 6.92 7.98 0.99
C LEU A 49 5.61 7.43 1.55
N GLU A 50 4.73 8.31 2.05
CA GLU A 50 3.46 7.95 2.68
C GLU A 50 2.48 7.34 1.68
N SER A 51 2.51 7.76 0.42
CA SER A 51 1.66 7.16 -0.62
C SER A 51 1.98 5.68 -0.91
N LEU A 52 3.18 5.22 -0.53
CA LEU A 52 3.63 3.83 -0.64
C LEU A 52 3.31 2.98 0.61
N ARG A 53 2.55 3.54 1.55
CA ARG A 53 2.04 2.82 2.72
C ARG A 53 0.98 1.81 2.30
N LYS A 54 1.00 0.63 2.92
CA LYS A 54 -0.10 -0.34 2.76
C LYS A 54 -1.33 0.22 3.47
N LYS A 55 -2.47 0.24 2.77
CA LYS A 55 -3.77 0.52 3.40
C LYS A 55 -4.17 -0.65 4.30
N SER A 56 -4.96 -0.35 5.33
CA SER A 56 -5.54 -1.39 6.19
C SER A 56 -6.36 -2.37 5.36
N ARG A 57 -6.23 -3.66 5.68
CA ARG A 57 -7.05 -4.75 5.11
C ARG A 57 -8.14 -5.20 6.08
N ARG A 58 -8.23 -4.58 7.26
CA ARG A 58 -9.23 -4.94 8.26
C ARG A 58 -10.62 -4.59 7.72
N PRO A 59 -11.59 -5.51 7.75
CA PRO A 59 -12.97 -5.18 7.41
C PRO A 59 -13.47 -4.08 8.35
N ARG A 60 -14.28 -3.16 7.81
CA ARG A 60 -14.83 -2.06 8.62
C ARG A 60 -15.99 -2.53 9.48
N SER A 61 -16.70 -3.55 9.02
CA SER A 61 -17.83 -4.16 9.73
C SER A 61 -17.95 -5.65 9.42
N HIS A 62 -18.77 -6.35 10.20
CA HIS A 62 -19.20 -7.73 9.94
C HIS A 62 -20.72 -7.85 10.08
N PRO A 63 -21.37 -8.86 9.45
CA PRO A 63 -22.84 -8.97 9.44
C PRO A 63 -23.48 -9.02 10.82
N ASN A 64 -22.85 -9.71 11.77
CA ASN A 64 -23.36 -9.86 13.14
C ASN A 64 -22.85 -8.76 14.09
N GLN A 65 -22.44 -7.60 13.55
CA GLN A 65 -21.92 -6.51 14.37
C GLN A 65 -23.08 -5.72 14.95
N HIS A 66 -23.10 -5.59 16.27
CA HIS A 66 -24.10 -4.75 16.93
C HIS A 66 -24.01 -3.30 16.45
N THR A 67 -25.16 -2.71 16.19
CA THR A 67 -25.27 -1.27 15.94
C THR A 67 -24.99 -0.50 17.23
N GLU A 68 -24.56 0.76 17.10
CA GLU A 68 -24.35 1.62 18.28
C GLU A 68 -25.64 1.76 19.11
N SER A 69 -26.81 1.74 18.46
CA SER A 69 -28.12 1.69 19.09
C SER A 69 -28.36 0.41 19.89
N GLU A 70 -28.02 -0.77 19.35
CA GLU A 70 -28.16 -2.04 20.07
C GLU A 70 -27.23 -2.09 21.30
N ILE A 71 -26.00 -1.60 21.16
CA ILE A 71 -25.04 -1.53 22.27
C ILE A 71 -25.56 -0.60 23.38
N ALA A 72 -26.18 0.52 23.01
CA ALA A 72 -26.76 1.46 23.97
C ALA A 72 -27.94 0.89 24.77
N LEU A 73 -28.65 -0.11 24.23
CA LEU A 73 -29.75 -0.79 24.93
C LEU A 73 -29.30 -1.91 25.88
N ILE A 74 -28.10 -2.46 25.66
CA ILE A 74 -27.50 -3.51 26.50
C ILE A 74 -26.77 -2.93 27.71
N ARG A 75 -26.31 -1.68 27.59
CA ARG A 75 -25.52 -0.98 28.60
C ARG A 75 -26.38 -0.36 29.70
#